data_AF-A0A3D5CBZ8-F1
#
_entry.id   AF-A0A3D5CBZ8-F1
#
_cell.length_a   1.000
_cell.length_b   1.000
_cell.length_c   1.000
_cell.angle_alpha   90.00
_cell.angle_beta   90.00
_cell.angle_gamma   90.00
#
_symmetry.space_group_name_H-M   'P 1'
#
loop_
_entity.id
_entity.type
_entity.pdbx_description
1 polymer ?
#
loop_
_entity_poly.entity_id
_entity_poly.type
_entity_poly.pdbx_seq_one_letter_code
_entity_poly.pdbx_strand_id
1 'polypeptide(L)'
;MHIILIPGLWLDASSWDDVIPALREAGHEPHSVTLPGVGEPADRSGEIGITEWVGAVVDLIDRLDGDVVLVGHSGGGNVAWGAADRRVDRVGRVILVDTLPPTPGGMIREFPIVDGVAPFPGWDTFEEREIRDLSEAVRVAVAQRAL
;
A
#
# COMPACT_ATOMS: atom_id res chain seq x y z
N MET A 1 -5.62 19.63 -0.97
CA MET A 1 -5.53 18.76 0.23
C MET A 1 -4.46 17.72 -0.02
N HIS A 2 -3.81 17.25 1.03
CA HIS A 2 -2.81 16.19 0.92
C HIS A 2 -3.49 14.83 0.76
N ILE A 3 -3.00 14.01 -0.17
CA ILE A 3 -3.50 12.66 -0.42
C ILE A 3 -2.32 11.69 -0.32
N ILE A 4 -2.28 10.86 0.71
CA ILE A 4 -1.24 9.84 0.87
C ILE A 4 -1.71 8.57 0.16
N LEU A 5 -0.94 8.09 -0.80
CA LEU A 5 -1.23 6.92 -1.63
C LEU A 5 -0.36 5.74 -1.16
N ILE A 6 -0.99 4.72 -0.59
CA ILE A 6 -0.32 3.58 0.06
C ILE A 6 -0.49 2.35 -0.85
N PRO A 7 0.62 1.85 -1.46
CA PRO A 7 0.60 0.67 -2.31
C PRO A 7 0.17 -0.62 -1.58
N GLY A 8 -0.19 -1.63 -2.38
CA GLY A 8 -0.40 -3.00 -1.89
C GLY A 8 0.92 -3.73 -1.62
N LEU A 9 0.83 -4.99 -1.22
CA LEU A 9 2.02 -5.85 -1.06
C LEU A 9 2.81 -5.93 -2.37
N TRP A 10 4.14 -6.01 -2.25
CA TRP A 10 5.12 -6.10 -3.36
C TRP A 10 5.20 -4.88 -4.28
N LEU A 11 4.43 -3.83 -4.02
CA LEU A 11 4.40 -2.62 -4.81
C LEU A 11 5.10 -1.47 -4.07
N ASP A 12 5.80 -0.65 -4.84
CA ASP A 12 6.40 0.60 -4.36
C ASP A 12 5.55 1.83 -4.75
N ALA A 13 5.99 3.02 -4.36
CA ALA A 13 5.32 4.30 -4.62
C ALA A 13 4.91 4.52 -6.09
N SER A 14 5.69 4.02 -7.04
CA SER A 14 5.44 4.22 -8.47
C SER A 14 4.31 3.37 -9.05
N SER A 15 3.69 2.49 -8.24
CA SER A 15 2.39 1.89 -8.58
C SER A 15 1.26 2.93 -8.74
N TRP A 16 1.48 4.16 -8.28
CA TRP A 16 0.53 5.26 -8.38
C TRP A 16 0.88 6.29 -9.47
N ASP A 17 1.96 6.10 -10.24
CA ASP A 17 2.47 7.11 -11.18
C ASP A 17 1.43 7.57 -12.21
N ASP A 18 0.58 6.66 -12.69
CA ASP A 18 -0.47 6.98 -13.66
C ASP A 18 -1.65 7.76 -13.05
N VAL A 19 -1.82 7.71 -11.72
CA VAL A 19 -2.93 8.38 -11.00
C VAL A 19 -2.53 9.78 -10.51
N ILE A 20 -1.25 9.97 -10.18
CA ILE A 20 -0.71 11.22 -9.64
C ILE A 20 -1.03 12.45 -10.50
N PRO A 21 -0.87 12.44 -11.85
CA PRO A 21 -1.17 13.59 -12.69
C PRO A 21 -2.61 14.09 -12.57
N ALA A 22 -3.59 13.18 -12.58
CA ALA A 22 -5.00 13.52 -12.48
C ALA A 22 -5.35 14.14 -11.12
N LEU A 23 -4.74 13.65 -10.03
CA LEU A 23 -4.92 14.24 -8.69
C LEU A 23 -4.35 15.66 -8.62
N ARG A 24 -3.18 15.89 -9.24
CA ARG A 24 -2.57 17.23 -9.30
C ARG A 24 -3.40 18.19 -10.14
N GLU A 25 -3.92 17.75 -11.29
CA GLU A 25 -4.80 18.55 -12.15
C GLU A 25 -6.09 18.95 -11.41
N ALA A 26 -6.61 18.08 -10.54
CA ALA A 26 -7.73 18.38 -9.66
C ALA A 26 -7.38 19.32 -8.46
N GLY A 27 -6.13 19.81 -8.38
CA GLY A 27 -5.68 20.71 -7.31
C GLY A 27 -5.37 20.01 -5.98
N HIS A 28 -5.05 18.72 -6.01
CA HIS A 28 -4.61 17.97 -4.84
C HIS A 28 -3.09 17.80 -4.81
N GLU A 29 -2.57 17.47 -3.63
CA GLU A 29 -1.15 17.23 -3.41
C GLU A 29 -0.94 15.74 -3.06
N PRO A 30 -0.71 14.88 -4.06
CA PRO A 30 -0.49 13.47 -3.83
C PRO A 30 0.93 13.18 -3.31
N HIS A 31 0.99 12.26 -2.34
CA HIS A 31 2.20 11.73 -1.72
C HIS A 31 2.16 10.20 -1.82
N SER A 32 2.76 9.62 -2.85
CA SER A 32 2.93 8.16 -2.91
C SER A 32 4.10 7.71 -2.05
N VAL A 33 3.92 6.59 -1.34
CA VAL A 33 4.92 6.08 -0.39
C VAL A 33 5.41 4.69 -0.79
N THR A 34 6.70 4.44 -0.56
CA THR A 34 7.24 3.07 -0.51
C THR A 34 7.36 2.71 0.95
N LEU A 35 6.69 1.63 1.37
CA LEU A 35 6.68 1.21 2.76
C LEU A 35 8.06 0.65 3.18
N PRO A 36 8.46 0.79 4.46
CA PRO A 36 9.71 0.23 4.95
C PRO A 36 9.89 -1.26 4.58
N GLY A 37 11.10 -1.65 4.21
CA GLY A 37 11.42 -3.04 3.84
C GLY A 37 11.08 -3.45 2.41
N VAL A 38 10.21 -2.70 1.71
CA VAL A 38 9.91 -2.96 0.29
C VAL A 38 11.16 -2.69 -0.55
N GLY A 39 11.64 -3.72 -1.26
CA GLY A 39 12.86 -3.66 -2.09
C GLY A 39 14.15 -4.00 -1.36
N GLU A 40 14.09 -4.26 -0.07
CA GLU A 40 15.26 -4.64 0.73
C GLU A 40 15.35 -6.17 0.86
N PRO A 41 16.57 -6.74 0.86
CA PRO A 41 16.78 -8.17 1.10
C PRO A 41 16.17 -8.66 2.42
N ALA A 42 15.74 -9.92 2.46
CA ALA A 42 15.02 -10.51 3.59
C ALA A 42 15.78 -10.45 4.92
N ASP A 43 17.10 -10.55 4.92
CA ASP A 43 17.95 -10.42 6.12
C ASP A 43 17.92 -9.01 6.74
N ARG A 44 17.44 -8.00 5.99
CA ARG A 44 17.30 -6.61 6.43
C ARG A 44 15.85 -6.18 6.61
N SER A 45 14.88 -6.90 6.04
CA SER A 45 13.46 -6.53 6.04
C SER A 45 12.55 -7.52 6.78
N GLY A 46 13.02 -8.73 7.13
CA GLY A 46 12.20 -9.79 7.70
C GLY A 46 11.59 -9.52 9.08
N GLU A 47 12.06 -8.49 9.79
CA GLU A 47 11.46 -8.04 11.07
C GLU A 47 10.49 -6.85 10.89
N ILE A 48 10.40 -6.28 9.68
CA ILE A 48 9.54 -5.13 9.40
C ILE A 48 8.13 -5.61 9.12
N GLY A 49 7.16 -5.15 9.90
CA GLY A 49 5.77 -5.54 9.77
C GLY A 49 4.81 -4.36 9.68
N ILE A 50 3.53 -4.69 9.89
CA ILE A 50 2.42 -3.74 9.79
C ILE A 50 2.58 -2.56 10.76
N THR A 51 3.19 -2.76 11.92
CA THR A 51 3.42 -1.71 12.93
C THR A 51 4.36 -0.63 12.39
N GLU A 52 5.46 -1.03 11.75
CA GLU A 52 6.45 -0.14 11.14
C GLU A 52 5.85 0.56 9.92
N TRP A 53 5.06 -0.14 9.10
CA TRP A 53 4.37 0.46 7.96
C TRP A 53 3.36 1.52 8.38
N VAL A 54 2.54 1.25 9.40
CA VAL A 54 1.62 2.23 9.98
C VAL A 54 2.39 3.40 10.57
N GLY A 55 3.49 3.14 11.28
CA GLY A 55 4.37 4.17 11.83
C GLY A 55 4.89 5.13 10.76
N ALA A 56 5.41 4.61 9.65
CA ALA A 56 5.94 5.41 8.56
C ALA A 56 4.88 6.33 7.93
N VAL A 57 3.64 5.84 7.77
CA VAL A 57 2.53 6.66 7.27
C VAL A 57 2.12 7.71 8.30
N VAL A 58 2.03 7.37 9.58
CA VAL A 58 1.74 8.32 10.66
C VAL A 58 2.78 9.45 10.71
N ASP A 59 4.06 9.11 10.61
CA ASP A 59 5.13 10.11 10.59
C ASP A 59 5.00 11.04 9.39
N LEU A 60 4.50 10.55 8.25
CA LEU A 60 4.22 11.39 7.09
C LEU A 60 3.03 12.32 7.34
N ILE A 61 1.94 11.82 7.92
CA ILE A 61 0.78 12.64 8.32
C ILE A 61 1.24 13.80 9.22
N ASP A 62 2.11 13.51 10.20
CA ASP A 62 2.59 14.48 11.18
C ASP A 62 3.49 15.56 10.59
N ARG A 63 4.17 15.27 9.47
CA ARG A 63 5.02 16.25 8.75
C ARG A 63 4.25 17.17 7.82
N LEU A 64 3.01 16.82 7.48
CA LEU A 64 2.18 17.60 6.58
C LEU A 64 1.32 18.59 7.38
N ASP A 65 1.00 19.73 6.77
CA ASP A 65 0.14 20.74 7.38
C ASP A 65 -1.33 20.48 7.00
N GLY A 66 -2.26 20.71 7.93
CA GLY A 66 -3.70 20.55 7.68
C GLY A 66 -4.18 19.10 7.55
N ASP A 67 -5.39 18.93 7.00
CA ASP A 67 -6.07 17.64 6.92
C ASP A 67 -5.55 16.78 5.76
N VAL A 68 -5.52 15.46 5.98
CA VAL A 68 -5.04 14.48 5.00
C VAL A 68 -6.14 13.50 4.58
N VAL A 69 -6.03 13.00 3.36
CA VAL A 69 -6.80 11.85 2.86
C VAL A 69 -5.84 10.67 2.71
N LEU A 70 -6.23 9.50 3.20
CA LEU A 70 -5.48 8.27 3.01
C LEU A 70 -6.14 7.43 1.92
N VAL A 71 -5.35 6.93 0.97
CA VAL A 71 -5.78 5.97 -0.05
C VAL A 71 -4.95 4.71 0.11
N GLY A 72 -5.59 3.59 0.44
CA GLY A 72 -4.92 2.30 0.59
C GLY A 72 -5.40 1.30 -0.46
N HIS A 73 -4.47 0.74 -1.23
CA HIS A 73 -4.76 -0.33 -2.18
C HIS A 73 -4.44 -1.70 -1.56
N SER A 74 -5.33 -2.69 -1.70
CA SER A 74 -5.09 -4.07 -1.27
C SER A 74 -4.56 -4.13 0.18
N GLY A 75 -3.37 -4.72 0.41
CA GLY A 75 -2.69 -4.75 1.72
C GLY A 75 -2.42 -3.37 2.34
N GLY A 76 -2.18 -2.35 1.51
CA GLY A 76 -2.04 -0.95 1.93
C GLY A 76 -3.30 -0.39 2.56
N GLY A 77 -4.47 -0.99 2.33
CA GLY A 77 -5.72 -0.65 3.02
C GLY A 77 -5.64 -0.85 4.54
N ASN A 78 -4.93 -1.89 5.00
CA ASN A 78 -4.74 -2.13 6.43
C ASN A 78 -3.83 -1.08 7.07
N VAL A 79 -2.80 -0.64 6.34
CA VAL A 79 -1.91 0.44 6.77
C VAL A 79 -2.68 1.75 6.85
N ALA A 80 -3.48 2.08 5.83
CA ALA A 80 -4.32 3.27 5.82
C ALA A 80 -5.29 3.29 7.01
N TRP A 81 -5.92 2.15 7.30
CA TRP A 81 -6.84 2.01 8.43
C TRP A 81 -6.15 2.21 9.78
N GLY A 82 -5.00 1.56 9.99
CA GLY A 82 -4.22 1.70 11.22
C GLY A 82 -3.64 3.11 11.42
N ALA A 83 -3.24 3.79 10.34
CA ALA A 83 -2.77 5.17 10.42
C ALA A 83 -3.91 6.15 10.73
N ALA A 84 -5.11 5.93 10.15
CA ALA A 84 -6.29 6.71 10.47
C ALA A 84 -6.69 6.60 11.94
N ASP A 85 -6.67 5.39 12.51
CA ASP A 85 -6.95 5.15 13.93
C ASP A 85 -5.98 5.91 14.86
N ARG A 86 -4.71 6.04 14.47
CA ARG A 86 -3.70 6.79 15.25
C ARG A 86 -3.78 8.30 15.10
N ARG A 87 -4.46 8.82 14.07
CA ARG A 87 -4.52 10.26 13.71
C ARG A 87 -5.93 10.68 13.30
N VAL A 88 -6.93 10.29 14.10
CA VAL A 88 -8.36 10.55 13.83
C VAL A 88 -8.71 12.04 13.69
N ASP A 89 -7.91 12.91 14.27
CA ASP A 89 -8.04 14.37 14.24
C ASP A 89 -7.42 15.01 12.99
N ARG A 90 -6.56 14.28 12.27
CA ARG A 90 -5.87 14.75 11.05
C ARG A 90 -6.41 14.12 9.78
N VAL A 91 -6.95 12.91 9.86
CA VAL A 91 -7.42 12.13 8.70
C VAL A 91 -8.91 12.42 8.44
N GLY A 92 -9.19 13.20 7.41
CA GLY A 92 -10.56 13.57 7.05
C GLY A 92 -11.32 12.48 6.28
N ARG A 93 -10.60 11.63 5.53
CA ARG A 93 -11.17 10.53 4.71
C ARG A 93 -10.19 9.38 4.54
N VAL A 94 -10.73 8.17 4.46
CA VAL A 94 -10.02 6.95 4.04
C VAL A 94 -10.71 6.39 2.80
N ILE A 95 -9.93 6.13 1.74
CA ILE A 95 -10.38 5.53 0.48
C ILE A 95 -9.69 4.17 0.35
N LEU A 96 -10.48 3.12 0.16
CA LEU A 96 -9.99 1.76 0.04
C LEU A 96 -10.19 1.28 -1.39
N VAL A 97 -9.11 0.91 -2.05
CA VAL A 97 -9.08 0.47 -3.45
C VAL A 97 -8.81 -1.03 -3.47
N ASP A 98 -9.73 -1.80 -4.07
CA ASP A 98 -9.66 -3.26 -4.17
C ASP A 98 -9.36 -3.94 -2.81
N THR A 99 -9.99 -3.41 -1.76
CA THR A 99 -9.85 -3.85 -0.38
C THR A 99 -11.03 -3.35 0.46
N LEU A 100 -11.13 -3.81 1.70
CA LEU A 100 -12.23 -3.55 2.61
C LEU A 100 -11.67 -3.09 3.96
N PRO A 101 -12.45 -2.37 4.80
CA PRO A 101 -12.02 -2.08 6.16
C PRO A 101 -11.71 -3.40 6.90
N PRO A 102 -10.54 -3.52 7.56
CA PRO A 102 -10.19 -4.75 8.24
C PRO A 102 -11.13 -5.01 9.42
N THR A 103 -11.49 -6.27 9.62
CA THR A 103 -12.20 -6.71 10.82
C THR A 103 -11.21 -6.87 11.97
N PRO A 104 -11.65 -6.77 13.24
CA PRO A 104 -10.79 -7.05 14.39
C PRO A 104 -10.15 -8.44 14.27
N GLY A 105 -8.82 -8.49 14.28
CA GLY A 105 -8.05 -9.73 14.08
C GLY A 105 -7.94 -10.23 12.64
N GLY A 106 -8.45 -9.47 11.66
CA GLY A 106 -8.34 -9.79 10.24
C GLY A 106 -6.90 -9.68 9.72
N MET A 107 -6.55 -10.55 8.78
CA MET A 107 -5.29 -10.50 8.04
C MET A 107 -5.55 -10.10 6.58
N ILE A 108 -4.56 -9.46 5.93
CA ILE A 108 -4.65 -9.03 4.52
C ILE A 108 -5.00 -10.22 3.61
N ARG A 109 -4.25 -11.32 3.75
CA ARG A 109 -4.42 -12.65 3.15
C ARG A 109 -3.29 -13.53 3.70
N GLU A 110 -3.49 -14.85 3.77
CA GLU A 110 -2.40 -15.77 4.11
C GLU A 110 -1.51 -15.99 2.89
N PHE A 111 -0.28 -15.48 2.95
CA PHE A 111 0.79 -15.76 2.00
C PHE A 111 1.90 -16.56 2.69
N PRO A 112 2.62 -17.42 1.96
CA PRO A 112 3.80 -18.07 2.50
C PRO A 112 4.82 -17.05 2.98
N ILE A 113 5.38 -17.26 4.17
CA ILE A 113 6.47 -16.45 4.71
C ILE A 113 7.77 -17.24 4.54
N VAL A 114 8.77 -16.60 3.94
CA VAL A 114 10.12 -17.12 3.74
C VAL A 114 11.08 -16.12 4.35
N ASP A 115 11.89 -16.55 5.32
CA ASP A 115 12.86 -15.69 6.02
C ASP A 115 12.27 -14.38 6.57
N GLY A 116 11.03 -14.44 7.07
CA GLY A 116 10.32 -13.30 7.66
C GLY A 116 9.62 -12.38 6.66
N VAL A 117 9.78 -12.59 5.35
CA VAL A 117 9.10 -11.81 4.30
C VAL A 117 8.04 -12.64 3.58
N ALA A 118 7.01 -11.97 3.04
CA ALA A 118 6.03 -12.58 2.14
C ALA A 118 6.47 -12.31 0.69
N PRO A 119 7.20 -13.21 0.01
CA PRO A 119 7.59 -12.99 -1.38
C PRO A 119 6.38 -12.98 -2.31
N PHE A 120 6.51 -12.35 -3.48
CA PHE A 120 5.48 -12.42 -4.51
C PHE A 120 5.26 -13.88 -4.93
N PRO A 121 4.05 -14.44 -4.76
CA PRO A 121 3.83 -15.88 -4.91
C PRO A 121 3.68 -16.32 -6.37
N GLY A 122 3.86 -15.40 -7.33
CA GLY A 122 3.61 -15.64 -8.74
C GLY A 122 2.12 -15.55 -9.12
N TRP A 123 1.86 -15.33 -10.42
CA TRP A 123 0.51 -15.11 -10.93
C TRP A 123 -0.42 -16.31 -10.81
N ASP A 124 0.12 -17.54 -10.79
CA ASP A 124 -0.66 -18.77 -10.67
C ASP A 124 -1.34 -18.93 -9.30
N THR A 125 -0.98 -18.10 -8.31
CA THR A 125 -1.58 -18.05 -6.97
C THR A 125 -2.93 -17.30 -6.95
N PHE A 126 -3.21 -16.48 -7.97
CA PHE A 126 -4.42 -15.68 -8.05
C PHE A 126 -5.46 -16.35 -8.94
N GLU A 127 -6.74 -16.23 -8.57
CA GLU A 127 -7.84 -16.76 -9.35
C GLU A 127 -7.99 -16.00 -10.67
N GLU A 128 -8.46 -16.67 -11.73
CA GLU A 128 -8.64 -16.06 -13.05
C GLU A 128 -9.42 -14.74 -12.98
N ARG A 129 -10.47 -14.68 -12.16
CA ARG A 129 -11.28 -13.45 -11.99
C ARG A 129 -10.52 -12.27 -11.37
N GLU A 130 -9.46 -12.52 -10.59
CA GLU A 130 -8.64 -11.48 -9.97
C GLU A 130 -7.67 -10.85 -10.98
N ILE A 131 -7.25 -11.63 -11.99
CA ILE A 131 -6.17 -11.24 -12.91
C ILE A 131 -6.60 -11.13 -14.37
N ARG A 132 -7.85 -11.47 -14.73
CA ARG A 132 -8.34 -11.53 -16.12
C ARG A 132 -8.18 -10.22 -16.89
N ASP A 133 -8.27 -9.09 -16.20
CA ASP A 133 -8.19 -7.75 -16.80
C ASP A 133 -6.74 -7.23 -16.88
N LEU A 134 -5.78 -7.96 -16.30
CA LEU A 134 -4.35 -7.66 -16.42
C LEU A 134 -3.81 -8.24 -17.74
N SER A 135 -3.35 -7.36 -18.61
CA SER A 135 -2.62 -7.77 -19.82
C SER A 135 -1.33 -8.49 -19.46
N GLU A 136 -0.82 -9.32 -20.38
CA GLU A 136 0.47 -10.01 -20.19
C GLU A 136 1.61 -9.02 -19.91
N ALA A 137 1.62 -7.88 -20.60
CA ALA A 137 2.61 -6.82 -20.38
C ALA A 137 2.56 -6.27 -18.94
N VAL A 138 1.36 -6.05 -18.39
CA VAL A 138 1.19 -5.61 -17.00
C VAL A 138 1.66 -6.68 -16.03
N ARG A 139 1.31 -7.95 -16.26
CA ARG A 139 1.73 -9.07 -15.41
C ARG A 139 3.26 -9.21 -15.37
N VAL A 140 3.92 -9.09 -16.53
CA VAL A 140 5.38 -9.13 -16.62
C VAL A 140 6.00 -7.94 -15.90
N ALA A 141 5.52 -6.72 -16.17
CA ALA A 141 6.05 -5.51 -15.55
C ALA A 141 5.90 -5.53 -14.02
N VAL A 142 4.74 -5.95 -13.50
CA VAL A 142 4.50 -6.06 -12.07
C VAL A 142 5.35 -7.18 -11.47
N ALA A 143 5.47 -8.35 -12.09
CA ALA A 143 6.31 -9.44 -11.56
C ALA A 143 7.80 -9.08 -11.53
N GLN A 144 8.31 -8.34 -12.52
CA GLN A 144 9.70 -7.84 -12.54
C GLN A 144 9.98 -6.81 -11.46
N ARG A 145 8.93 -6.08 -11.06
CA ARG A 145 8.97 -5.05 -10.03
C ARG A 145 8.50 -5.54 -8.68
N ALA A 146 8.04 -6.78 -8.57
CA ALA A 146 7.59 -7.36 -7.33
C ALA A 146 8.84 -7.63 -6.49
N LEU A 147 8.95 -6.89 -5.38
CA LEU A 147 10.11 -6.85 -4.50
C LEU A 147 10.03 -7.90 -3.40
#